data_AF-A0A8T9S9W6-F1
#
_entry.id   AF-A0A8T9S9W6-F1
#
_cell.length_a   1.000
_cell.length_b   1.000
_cell.length_c   1.000
_cell.angle_alpha   90.00
_cell.angle_beta   90.00
_cell.angle_gamma   90.00
#
_symmetry.space_group_name_H-M   'P 1'
#
loop_
_entity.id
_entity.type
_entity.pdbx_description
1 polymer ?
#
loop_
_entity_poly.entity_id
_entity_poly.type
_entity_poly.pdbx_seq_one_letter_code
_entity_poly.pdbx_strand_id
1 'polypeptide(L)'
;MALSNRNRLLLGAMLVVVACGGLWANTRPGSLAARVWHLAGGNEAYAAAQYGDAEVHWRQAVQGQALLLAPRYNLGNALYQQGRYAEAIGQYQTALHAPAPEVQALAWANLGKSYYQVGDLSHSLAAFRRALLLRPTDDQARQDFLFVQAALQRQQKSRQPAKKGQPAQDQQQPESRKGDDDKNEDAGQQQGAAEQTLSAKKMEELLGQLNDNENHVRNKMSGPGQQGRKTASDEKDY
;
A
#
# COMPACT_ATOMS: atom_id res chain seq x y z
N MET A 1 -6.53 -68.67 31.16
CA MET A 1 -7.70 -67.95 30.59
C MET A 1 -7.31 -67.41 29.22
N ALA A 2 -7.68 -68.14 28.16
CA ALA A 2 -7.34 -67.79 26.78
C ALA A 2 -8.47 -66.93 26.19
N LEU A 3 -8.20 -65.64 25.99
CA LEU A 3 -9.10 -64.77 25.24
C LEU A 3 -9.05 -65.17 23.76
N SER A 4 -10.20 -65.58 23.24
CA SER A 4 -10.47 -65.98 21.87
C SER A 4 -9.91 -64.98 20.84
N ASN A 5 -9.17 -65.50 19.85
CA ASN A 5 -8.58 -64.76 18.72
C ASN A 5 -9.59 -63.91 17.92
N ARG A 6 -10.90 -64.10 18.11
CA ARG A 6 -11.95 -63.26 17.50
C ARG A 6 -11.99 -61.82 18.04
N ASN A 7 -11.61 -61.59 19.30
CA ASN A 7 -11.63 -60.24 19.89
C ASN A 7 -10.42 -59.38 19.50
N ARG A 8 -9.32 -60.00 19.08
CA ARG A 8 -8.11 -59.27 18.61
C ARG A 8 -8.32 -58.63 17.24
N LEU A 9 -9.12 -59.25 16.37
CA LEU A 9 -9.46 -58.69 15.05
C LEU A 9 -10.44 -57.53 15.13
N LEU A 10 -11.40 -57.56 16.07
CA LEU A 10 -12.37 -56.48 16.26
C LEU A 10 -11.76 -55.22 16.88
N LEU A 11 -10.78 -55.37 17.79
CA LEU A 11 -10.03 -54.24 18.35
C LEU A 11 -9.08 -53.57 17.33
N GLY A 12 -8.52 -54.34 16.39
CA GLY A 12 -7.73 -53.80 15.28
C GLY A 12 -8.57 -53.01 14.27
N ALA A 13 -9.81 -53.46 14.01
CA ALA A 13 -10.70 -52.79 13.07
C ALA A 13 -11.26 -51.45 13.59
N MET A 14 -11.43 -51.28 14.91
CA MET A 14 -11.92 -50.03 15.50
C MET A 14 -10.85 -48.92 15.57
N LEU A 15 -9.56 -49.26 15.58
CA LEU A 15 -8.46 -48.29 15.63
C LEU A 15 -8.09 -47.69 14.27
N VAL A 16 -8.43 -48.35 13.16
CA VAL A 16 -8.16 -47.84 11.80
C VAL A 16 -9.20 -46.78 11.37
N VAL A 17 -10.42 -46.82 11.92
CA VAL A 17 -11.47 -45.84 11.58
C VAL A 17 -11.23 -44.46 12.21
N VAL A 18 -10.52 -44.40 13.36
CA VAL A 18 -10.20 -43.12 14.02
C VAL A 18 -9.03 -42.39 13.36
N ALA A 19 -8.12 -43.11 12.68
CA ALA A 19 -6.97 -42.50 11.99
C ALA A 19 -7.36 -41.80 10.67
N CYS A 20 -8.46 -42.19 10.02
CA CYS A 20 -8.93 -41.49 8.82
C CYS A 20 -9.70 -40.21 9.13
N GLY A 21 -10.29 -40.05 10.32
CA GLY A 21 -11.07 -38.85 10.68
C GLY A 21 -10.27 -37.54 10.75
N GLY A 22 -8.96 -37.63 10.99
CA GLY A 22 -8.07 -36.47 11.03
C GLY A 22 -7.70 -35.89 9.67
N LEU A 23 -7.72 -36.70 8.60
CA LEU A 23 -7.37 -36.23 7.25
C LEU A 23 -8.52 -35.47 6.56
N TRP A 24 -9.77 -35.72 6.92
CA TRP A 24 -10.94 -35.01 6.35
C TRP A 24 -11.23 -33.66 7.02
N ALA A 25 -10.64 -33.39 8.20
CA ALA A 25 -10.81 -32.10 8.86
C ALA A 25 -10.00 -30.98 8.17
N ASN A 26 -8.94 -31.33 7.45
CA ASN A 26 -7.97 -30.37 6.91
C ASN A 26 -8.36 -29.77 5.54
N THR A 27 -9.34 -30.35 4.85
CA THR A 27 -9.78 -29.92 3.51
C THR A 27 -11.14 -29.21 3.51
N ARG A 28 -11.69 -28.86 4.68
CA ARG A 28 -12.95 -28.11 4.74
C ARG A 28 -12.79 -26.74 4.05
N PRO A 29 -13.66 -26.38 3.10
CA PRO A 29 -13.69 -25.04 2.53
C PRO A 29 -13.78 -23.99 3.65
N GLY A 30 -12.84 -23.06 3.69
CA GLY A 30 -12.77 -22.01 4.72
C GLY A 30 -12.00 -22.36 6.00
N SER A 31 -11.40 -23.55 6.12
CA SER A 31 -10.50 -23.92 7.22
C SER A 31 -9.25 -23.02 7.26
N LEU A 32 -8.58 -22.93 8.42
CA LEU A 32 -7.32 -22.20 8.53
C LEU A 32 -6.25 -22.78 7.59
N ALA A 33 -6.16 -24.11 7.48
CA ALA A 33 -5.22 -24.77 6.59
C ALA A 33 -5.50 -24.46 5.11
N ALA A 34 -6.76 -24.48 4.69
CA ALA A 34 -7.14 -24.10 3.32
C ALA A 34 -6.77 -22.64 3.04
N ARG A 35 -7.01 -21.73 3.98
CA ARG A 35 -6.62 -20.31 3.84
C ARG A 35 -5.12 -20.15 3.68
N VAL A 36 -4.32 -20.80 4.54
CA VAL A 36 -2.86 -20.74 4.47
C VAL A 36 -2.36 -21.30 3.15
N TRP A 37 -2.95 -22.39 2.66
CA TRP A 37 -2.63 -22.94 1.35
C TRP A 37 -2.91 -21.95 0.22
N HIS A 38 -4.08 -21.29 0.24
CA HIS A 38 -4.40 -20.25 -0.73
C HIS A 38 -3.49 -19.02 -0.63
N LEU A 39 -3.02 -18.64 0.57
CA LEU A 39 -2.05 -17.56 0.72
C LEU A 39 -0.71 -17.92 0.06
N ALA A 40 -0.22 -19.14 0.31
CA ALA A 40 1.02 -19.62 -0.28
C ALA A 40 0.91 -19.72 -1.81
N GLY A 41 -0.15 -20.36 -2.32
CA GLY A 41 -0.38 -20.47 -3.76
C GLY A 41 -0.55 -19.12 -4.45
N GLY A 42 -1.21 -18.15 -3.80
CA GLY A 42 -1.33 -16.79 -4.32
C GLY A 42 0.02 -16.07 -4.43
N ASN A 43 0.87 -16.22 -3.41
CA ASN A 43 2.21 -15.63 -3.42
C ASN A 43 3.10 -16.28 -4.50
N GLU A 44 3.03 -17.60 -4.66
CA GLU A 44 3.76 -18.35 -5.67
C GLU A 44 3.33 -17.94 -7.09
N ALA A 45 2.02 -17.94 -7.36
CA ALA A 45 1.47 -17.50 -8.64
C ALA A 45 1.86 -16.05 -8.96
N TYR A 46 1.84 -15.15 -7.97
CA TYR A 46 2.27 -13.76 -8.17
C TYR A 46 3.75 -13.64 -8.49
N ALA A 47 4.60 -14.42 -7.82
CA ALA A 47 6.04 -14.49 -8.12
C ALA A 47 6.31 -15.03 -9.53
N ALA A 48 5.45 -15.94 -10.01
CA ALA A 48 5.46 -16.43 -11.39
C ALA A 48 4.81 -15.47 -12.41
N ALA A 49 4.40 -14.27 -11.99
CA ALA A 49 3.64 -13.30 -12.79
C ALA A 49 2.29 -13.82 -13.34
N GLN A 50 1.77 -14.91 -12.77
CA GLN A 50 0.46 -15.46 -13.06
C GLN A 50 -0.61 -14.73 -12.24
N TYR A 51 -0.85 -13.47 -12.57
CA TYR A 51 -1.68 -12.58 -11.74
C TYR A 51 -3.16 -13.01 -11.65
N GLY A 52 -3.67 -13.72 -12.66
CA GLY A 52 -5.03 -14.29 -12.63
C GLY A 52 -5.16 -15.41 -11.60
N ASP A 53 -4.20 -16.34 -11.57
CA ASP A 53 -4.18 -17.43 -10.59
C ASP A 53 -3.94 -16.89 -9.18
N ALA A 54 -3.04 -15.90 -9.04
CA ALA A 54 -2.80 -15.22 -7.78
C ALA A 54 -4.08 -14.57 -7.21
N GLU A 55 -4.89 -13.94 -8.07
CA GLU A 55 -6.19 -13.41 -7.69
C GLU A 55 -7.15 -14.49 -7.19
N VAL A 56 -7.27 -15.62 -7.91
CA VAL A 56 -8.16 -16.72 -7.51
C VAL A 56 -7.79 -17.21 -6.11
N HIS A 57 -6.51 -17.47 -5.89
CA HIS A 57 -5.98 -17.90 -4.61
C HIS A 57 -6.24 -16.85 -3.50
N TRP A 58 -5.89 -15.58 -3.70
CA TRP A 58 -6.12 -14.57 -2.66
C TRP A 58 -7.59 -14.28 -2.42
N ARG A 59 -8.46 -14.36 -3.44
CA ARG A 59 -9.92 -14.28 -3.24
C ARG A 59 -10.42 -15.40 -2.34
N GLN A 60 -9.94 -16.63 -2.52
CA GLN A 60 -10.28 -17.75 -1.64
C GLN A 60 -9.73 -17.57 -0.22
N ALA A 61 -8.51 -17.01 -0.07
CA ALA A 61 -7.92 -16.75 1.24
C ALA A 61 -8.72 -15.71 2.07
N VAL A 62 -9.29 -14.70 1.41
CA VAL A 62 -10.10 -13.63 2.07
C VAL A 62 -11.57 -13.99 2.27
N GLN A 63 -12.04 -15.15 1.80
CA GLN A 63 -13.43 -15.57 1.97
C GLN A 63 -13.76 -15.78 3.47
N GLY A 64 -14.85 -15.21 3.97
CA GLY A 64 -15.26 -15.27 5.38
C GLY A 64 -14.84 -14.02 6.18
N GLN A 65 -15.39 -13.83 7.39
CA GLN A 65 -15.13 -12.65 8.25
C GLN A 65 -13.70 -12.56 8.81
N ALA A 66 -12.73 -13.25 8.20
CA ALA A 66 -11.35 -13.20 8.64
C ALA A 66 -10.81 -11.78 8.42
N LEU A 67 -10.42 -11.13 9.51
CA LEU A 67 -9.76 -9.81 9.57
C LEU A 67 -8.33 -9.84 8.98
N LEU A 68 -8.05 -10.76 8.06
CA LEU A 68 -6.77 -10.84 7.37
C LEU A 68 -6.75 -9.78 6.28
N LEU A 69 -6.06 -8.68 6.56
CA LEU A 69 -6.00 -7.51 5.69
C LEU A 69 -4.77 -7.52 4.77
N ALA A 70 -3.70 -8.23 5.15
CA ALA A 70 -2.53 -8.45 4.31
C ALA A 70 -2.84 -9.15 2.96
N PRO A 71 -3.70 -10.19 2.90
CA PRO A 71 -4.07 -10.81 1.63
C PRO A 71 -4.89 -9.90 0.72
N ARG A 72 -5.60 -8.90 1.27
CA ARG A 72 -6.31 -7.89 0.48
C ARG A 72 -5.35 -6.94 -0.21
N TYR A 73 -4.27 -6.54 0.47
CA TYR A 73 -3.18 -5.79 -0.17
C TYR A 73 -2.60 -6.57 -1.35
N ASN A 74 -2.30 -7.86 -1.16
CA ASN A 74 -1.77 -8.71 -2.22
C ASN A 74 -2.76 -8.90 -3.38
N LEU A 75 -4.05 -9.13 -3.08
CA LEU A 75 -5.10 -9.18 -4.09
C LEU A 75 -5.16 -7.87 -4.90
N GLY A 76 -5.04 -6.72 -4.24
CA GLY A 76 -4.92 -5.43 -4.89
C GLY A 76 -3.72 -5.36 -5.86
N ASN A 77 -2.56 -5.91 -5.46
CA ASN A 77 -1.38 -5.96 -6.32
C ASN A 77 -1.63 -6.82 -7.57
N ALA A 78 -2.23 -8.01 -7.43
CA ALA A 78 -2.61 -8.83 -8.59
C ALA A 78 -3.54 -8.08 -9.54
N LEU A 79 -4.59 -7.45 -9.01
CA LEU A 79 -5.54 -6.67 -9.81
C LEU A 79 -4.88 -5.49 -10.51
N TYR A 80 -3.96 -4.80 -9.84
CA TYR A 80 -3.19 -3.71 -10.43
C TYR A 80 -2.34 -4.19 -11.61
N GLN A 81 -1.65 -5.33 -11.47
CA GLN A 81 -0.85 -5.90 -12.56
C GLN A 81 -1.69 -6.37 -13.75
N GLN A 82 -2.94 -6.76 -13.51
CA GLN A 82 -3.91 -7.05 -14.56
C GLN A 82 -4.54 -5.80 -15.21
N GLY A 83 -4.15 -4.58 -14.78
CA GLY A 83 -4.74 -3.32 -15.27
C GLY A 83 -6.12 -3.00 -14.70
N ARG A 84 -6.62 -3.77 -13.73
CA ARG A 84 -7.94 -3.60 -13.09
C ARG A 84 -7.85 -2.63 -11.91
N TYR A 85 -7.44 -1.40 -12.21
CA TYR A 85 -7.08 -0.39 -11.20
C TYR A 85 -8.25 -0.01 -10.28
N ALA A 86 -9.47 0.10 -10.81
CA ALA A 86 -10.67 0.42 -10.02
C ALA A 86 -10.96 -0.64 -8.94
N GLU A 87 -10.79 -1.93 -9.27
CA GLU A 87 -10.96 -3.00 -8.29
C GLU A 87 -9.80 -3.06 -7.30
N ALA A 88 -8.58 -2.79 -7.77
CA ALA A 88 -7.39 -2.70 -6.92
C ALA A 88 -7.59 -1.63 -5.82
N ILE A 89 -8.16 -0.46 -6.17
CA ILE A 89 -8.49 0.61 -5.22
C ILE A 89 -9.34 0.08 -4.07
N GLY A 90 -10.41 -0.67 -4.34
CA GLY A 90 -11.28 -1.21 -3.30
C GLY A 90 -10.54 -2.18 -2.36
N GLN A 91 -9.63 -2.99 -2.90
CA GLN A 91 -8.84 -3.91 -2.09
C GLN A 91 -7.81 -3.20 -1.22
N TYR A 92 -7.12 -2.21 -1.76
CA TYR A 92 -6.17 -1.41 -0.99
C TYR A 92 -6.87 -0.56 0.08
N GLN A 93 -8.02 0.05 -0.22
CA GLN A 93 -8.84 0.75 0.78
C GLN A 93 -9.18 -0.16 1.96
N THR A 94 -9.55 -1.41 1.68
CA THR A 94 -9.83 -2.38 2.75
C THR A 94 -8.55 -2.74 3.52
N ALA A 95 -7.41 -2.85 2.84
CA ALA A 95 -6.12 -3.14 3.47
C ALA A 95 -5.65 -2.03 4.42
N LEU A 96 -6.14 -0.79 4.29
CA LEU A 96 -5.84 0.31 5.21
C LEU A 96 -6.34 0.07 6.64
N HIS A 97 -7.28 -0.85 6.84
CA HIS A 97 -7.72 -1.22 8.19
C HIS A 97 -6.71 -2.12 8.92
N ALA A 98 -5.59 -2.48 8.28
CA ALA A 98 -4.56 -3.33 8.88
C ALA A 98 -3.99 -2.66 10.13
N PRO A 99 -3.76 -3.39 11.23
CA PRO A 99 -3.20 -2.80 12.44
C PRO A 99 -1.72 -2.38 12.27
N ALA A 100 -1.03 -2.93 11.25
CA ALA A 100 0.38 -2.65 10.97
C ALA A 100 0.54 -1.37 10.12
N PRO A 101 1.19 -0.31 10.64
CA PRO A 101 1.44 0.93 9.91
C PRO A 101 2.21 0.73 8.60
N GLU A 102 3.09 -0.28 8.54
CA GLU A 102 3.88 -0.61 7.35
C GLU A 102 2.96 -1.07 6.20
N VAL A 103 1.95 -1.88 6.51
CA VAL A 103 0.96 -2.34 5.53
C VAL A 103 0.10 -1.17 5.06
N GLN A 104 -0.29 -0.28 5.98
CA GLN A 104 -1.04 0.93 5.63
C GLN A 104 -0.23 1.83 4.70
N ALA A 105 1.06 2.05 4.97
CA ALA A 105 1.94 2.86 4.13
C ALA A 105 2.04 2.31 2.70
N LEU A 106 2.25 0.99 2.56
CA LEU A 106 2.29 0.32 1.26
C LEU A 106 0.95 0.39 0.53
N ALA A 107 -0.16 0.17 1.24
CA ALA A 107 -1.50 0.27 0.68
C ALA A 107 -1.83 1.70 0.21
N TRP A 108 -1.45 2.74 0.96
CA TRP A 108 -1.57 4.13 0.53
C TRP A 108 -0.74 4.44 -0.71
N ALA A 109 0.50 3.95 -0.80
CA ALA A 109 1.33 4.15 -1.98
C ALA A 109 0.71 3.49 -3.22
N ASN A 110 0.20 2.27 -3.10
CA ASN A 110 -0.44 1.56 -4.21
C ASN A 110 -1.83 2.11 -4.56
N LEU A 111 -2.56 2.71 -3.60
CA LEU A 111 -3.72 3.55 -3.89
C LEU A 111 -3.33 4.75 -4.76
N GLY A 112 -2.23 5.43 -4.41
CA GLY A 112 -1.68 6.54 -5.20
C GLY A 112 -1.44 6.15 -6.65
N LYS A 113 -0.75 5.02 -6.86
CA LYS A 113 -0.51 4.45 -8.19
C LYS A 113 -1.80 4.12 -8.92
N SER A 114 -2.75 3.47 -8.25
CA SER A 114 -4.01 3.06 -8.86
C SER A 114 -4.89 4.24 -9.26
N TYR A 115 -4.97 5.27 -8.40
CA TYR A 115 -5.68 6.52 -8.72
C TYR A 115 -5.03 7.26 -9.90
N TYR A 116 -3.70 7.25 -9.98
CA TYR A 116 -2.99 7.83 -11.12
C TYR A 116 -3.41 7.13 -12.43
N GLN A 117 -3.45 5.79 -12.44
CA GLN A 117 -3.81 5.02 -13.64
C GLN A 117 -5.25 5.26 -14.11
N VAL A 118 -6.19 5.52 -13.19
CA VAL A 118 -7.57 5.90 -13.55
C VAL A 118 -7.73 7.40 -13.85
N GLY A 119 -6.64 8.17 -13.81
CA GLY A 119 -6.63 9.60 -14.12
C GLY A 119 -7.07 10.52 -12.97
N ASP A 120 -7.30 9.98 -11.78
CA ASP A 120 -7.66 10.76 -10.59
C ASP A 120 -6.40 11.28 -9.87
N LEU A 121 -5.81 12.31 -10.47
CA LEU A 121 -4.56 12.91 -9.96
C LEU A 121 -4.72 13.51 -8.56
N SER A 122 -5.92 13.98 -8.21
CA SER A 122 -6.20 14.58 -6.90
C SER A 122 -6.15 13.53 -5.78
N HIS A 123 -6.87 12.41 -5.92
CA HIS A 123 -6.82 11.32 -4.95
C HIS A 123 -5.47 10.60 -4.97
N SER A 124 -4.82 10.51 -6.13
CA SER A 124 -3.46 9.97 -6.23
C SER A 124 -2.47 10.74 -5.35
N LEU A 125 -2.46 12.07 -5.48
CA LEU A 125 -1.58 12.95 -4.72
C LEU A 125 -1.86 12.87 -3.21
N ALA A 126 -3.13 12.80 -2.82
CA ALA A 126 -3.53 12.62 -1.42
C ALA A 126 -3.06 11.28 -0.85
N ALA A 127 -3.19 10.19 -1.60
CA ALA A 127 -2.77 8.86 -1.16
C ALA A 127 -1.25 8.76 -0.98
N PHE A 128 -0.45 9.30 -1.91
CA PHE A 128 1.01 9.33 -1.73
C PHE A 128 1.46 10.19 -0.54
N ARG A 129 0.76 11.30 -0.24
CA ARG A 129 1.02 12.07 0.99
C ARG A 129 0.81 11.22 2.23
N ARG A 130 -0.28 10.46 2.28
CA ARG A 130 -0.57 9.55 3.40
C ARG A 130 0.50 8.47 3.56
N ALA A 131 0.97 7.90 2.45
CA ALA A 131 2.06 6.93 2.47
C ALA A 131 3.34 7.52 3.08
N LEU A 132 3.71 8.73 2.66
CA LEU A 132 4.93 9.43 3.12
C LEU A 132 4.84 9.92 4.57
N LEU A 133 3.64 10.24 5.08
CA LEU A 133 3.46 10.53 6.52
C LEU A 133 3.73 9.30 7.38
N LEU A 134 3.32 8.11 6.92
CA LEU A 134 3.57 6.86 7.63
C LEU A 134 5.02 6.37 7.45
N ARG A 135 5.61 6.60 6.27
CA ARG A 135 6.98 6.20 5.94
C ARG A 135 7.70 7.31 5.18
N PRO A 136 8.29 8.29 5.90
CA PRO A 136 8.95 9.44 5.27
C PRO A 136 10.20 9.10 4.43
N THR A 137 10.78 7.93 4.69
CA THR A 137 11.97 7.39 4.01
C THR A 137 11.64 6.57 2.75
N ASP A 138 10.38 6.57 2.30
CA ASP A 138 9.97 5.89 1.07
C ASP A 138 10.33 6.73 -0.17
N ASP A 139 11.53 6.52 -0.70
CA ASP A 139 12.02 7.24 -1.88
C ASP A 139 11.16 7.00 -3.13
N GLN A 140 10.59 5.79 -3.28
CA GLN A 140 9.72 5.49 -4.41
C GLN A 140 8.41 6.28 -4.31
N ALA A 141 7.75 6.27 -3.15
CA ALA A 141 6.52 7.05 -2.96
C ALA A 141 6.79 8.56 -3.11
N ARG A 142 7.98 9.03 -2.70
CA ARG A 142 8.44 10.40 -2.90
C ARG A 142 8.55 10.74 -4.39
N GLN A 143 9.21 9.91 -5.18
CA GLN A 143 9.34 10.10 -6.62
C GLN A 143 7.96 10.09 -7.31
N ASP A 144 7.12 9.10 -6.99
CA ASP A 144 5.78 8.98 -7.57
C ASP A 144 4.91 10.20 -7.22
N PHE A 145 4.97 10.70 -5.98
CA PHE A 145 4.27 11.90 -5.57
C PHE A 145 4.67 13.12 -6.41
N LEU A 146 5.98 13.31 -6.63
CA LEU A 146 6.48 14.45 -7.42
C LEU A 146 6.05 14.37 -8.87
N PHE A 147 6.09 13.16 -9.43
CA PHE A 147 5.62 12.90 -10.77
C PHE A 147 4.12 13.24 -10.92
N VAL A 148 3.27 12.79 -10.00
CA VAL A 148 1.83 13.11 -9.99
C VAL A 148 1.59 14.60 -9.79
N GLN A 149 2.36 15.27 -8.93
CA GLN A 149 2.25 16.71 -8.72
C GLN A 149 2.53 17.49 -10.02
N ALA A 150 3.59 17.12 -10.74
CA ALA A 150 3.93 17.74 -12.02
C ALA A 150 2.83 17.50 -13.07
N ALA A 151 2.26 16.29 -13.12
CA ALA A 151 1.14 15.98 -14.01
C ALA A 151 -0.10 16.85 -13.70
N LEU A 152 -0.44 17.01 -12.42
CA LEU A 152 -1.58 17.85 -12.00
C LEU A 152 -1.37 19.33 -12.36
N GLN A 153 -0.16 19.86 -12.16
CA GLN A 153 0.16 21.24 -12.54
C GLN A 153 0.05 21.48 -14.05
N ARG A 154 0.53 20.52 -14.86
CA ARG A 154 0.38 20.59 -16.33
C ARG A 154 -1.10 20.60 -16.71
N GLN A 155 -1.91 19.72 -16.13
CA GLN A 155 -3.35 19.67 -16.37
C GLN A 155 -4.04 20.99 -16.01
N GLN A 156 -3.64 21.63 -14.90
CA GLN A 156 -4.18 22.93 -14.50
C GLN A 156 -3.77 24.06 -15.45
N LYS A 157 -2.52 24.11 -15.90
CA LYS A 157 -2.04 25.10 -16.88
C LYS A 157 -2.77 24.98 -18.21
N SER A 158 -2.99 23.76 -18.70
CA SER A 158 -3.77 23.51 -19.93
C SER A 158 -5.25 23.89 -19.80
N ARG A 159 -5.80 23.90 -18.58
CA ARG A 159 -7.18 24.32 -18.30
C ARG A 159 -7.35 25.82 -18.12
N GLN A 160 -6.27 26.57 -17.90
CA GLN A 160 -6.33 28.03 -17.92
C GLN A 160 -6.41 28.50 -19.38
N PRO A 161 -7.40 29.29 -19.78
CA PRO A 161 -7.40 29.90 -21.10
C PRO A 161 -6.12 30.73 -21.23
N ALA A 162 -5.37 30.50 -22.31
CA ALA A 162 -4.16 31.25 -22.62
C ALA A 162 -4.48 32.74 -22.50
N LYS A 163 -3.94 33.41 -21.49
CA LYS A 163 -3.99 34.87 -21.43
C LYS A 163 -3.32 35.37 -22.70
N LYS A 164 -4.10 35.95 -23.60
CA LYS A 164 -3.61 36.57 -24.83
C LYS A 164 -2.58 37.64 -24.48
N GLY A 165 -1.39 37.51 -25.05
CA GLY A 165 -0.48 38.62 -25.33
C GLY A 165 0.61 38.88 -24.29
N GLN A 166 1.82 38.45 -24.60
CA GLN A 166 3.01 39.31 -24.69
C GLN A 166 4.03 38.65 -25.64
N PRO A 167 4.70 39.41 -26.53
CA PRO A 167 5.50 38.83 -27.59
C PRO A 167 6.77 38.19 -27.03
N ALA A 168 7.09 37.01 -27.54
CA ALA A 168 8.41 36.41 -27.38
C ALA A 168 9.45 37.39 -27.91
N GLN A 169 10.35 37.87 -27.04
CA GLN A 169 11.58 38.50 -27.49
C GLN A 169 12.48 37.41 -28.03
N ASP A 170 12.72 37.51 -29.34
CA ASP A 170 13.74 36.79 -30.09
C ASP A 170 15.07 36.77 -29.32
N GLN A 171 15.49 35.57 -28.89
CA GLN A 171 16.91 35.31 -28.74
C GLN A 171 17.38 34.64 -30.02
N GLN A 172 17.84 35.50 -30.92
CA GLN A 172 18.58 35.17 -32.13
C GLN A 172 19.72 34.19 -31.79
N GLN A 173 19.70 33.02 -32.42
CA GLN A 173 20.89 32.19 -32.55
C GLN A 173 21.87 32.89 -33.51
N PRO A 174 23.17 33.00 -33.19
CA PRO A 174 24.19 33.15 -34.22
C PRO A 174 24.75 31.77 -34.61
N GLU A 175 24.65 31.47 -35.89
CA GLU A 175 25.36 30.36 -36.55
C GLU A 175 26.89 30.57 -36.57
N SER A 176 27.58 29.43 -36.55
CA SER A 176 28.94 29.14 -37.03
C SER A 176 30.14 29.40 -36.10
N ARG A 177 30.81 28.30 -35.69
CA ARG A 177 32.08 27.84 -36.28
C ARG A 177 32.51 26.48 -35.69
N LYS A 178 32.95 25.58 -36.59
CA LYS A 178 33.68 24.35 -36.27
C LYS A 178 35.05 24.69 -35.67
N GLY A 179 35.46 23.95 -34.65
CA GLY A 179 36.80 23.91 -34.08
C GLY A 179 36.85 22.84 -33.01
N ASP A 180 37.79 21.92 -33.15
CA ASP A 180 37.98 20.70 -32.37
C ASP A 180 38.36 20.94 -30.90
N ASP A 181 38.32 19.83 -30.15
CA ASP A 181 39.03 19.52 -28.90
C ASP A 181 38.38 19.77 -27.53
N ASP A 182 38.16 18.62 -26.88
CA ASP A 182 38.42 18.28 -25.47
C ASP A 182 37.45 18.76 -24.35
N LYS A 183 36.84 17.73 -23.71
CA LYS A 183 36.38 17.64 -22.30
C LYS A 183 35.29 18.60 -21.81
N ASN A 184 34.08 18.06 -21.63
CA ASN A 184 33.43 18.00 -20.31
C ASN A 184 32.07 17.27 -20.37
N GLU A 185 32.03 16.04 -19.85
CA GLU A 185 30.80 15.35 -19.47
C GLU A 185 30.49 15.64 -18.00
N ASP A 186 29.99 16.83 -17.64
CA ASP A 186 29.41 17.05 -16.30
C ASP A 186 28.46 18.25 -16.18
N ALA A 187 27.53 18.43 -17.14
CA ALA A 187 26.49 19.47 -17.05
C ALA A 187 25.06 18.92 -16.98
N GLY A 188 24.88 17.59 -17.01
CA GLY A 188 23.57 16.94 -16.97
C GLY A 188 23.05 16.63 -15.56
N GLN A 189 23.91 16.64 -14.53
CA GLN A 189 23.55 16.18 -13.19
C GLN A 189 23.10 17.30 -12.23
N GLN A 190 23.49 18.56 -12.47
CA GLN A 190 23.16 19.66 -11.54
C GLN A 190 21.73 20.19 -11.69
N GLN A 191 21.12 20.16 -12.88
CA GLN A 191 19.72 20.56 -13.05
C GLN A 191 18.74 19.55 -12.43
N GLY A 192 19.02 18.25 -12.56
CA GLY A 192 18.24 17.20 -11.90
C GLY A 192 18.34 17.27 -10.37
N ALA A 193 19.53 17.51 -9.82
CA ALA A 193 19.73 17.61 -8.38
C ALA A 193 19.07 18.86 -7.77
N ALA A 194 19.10 20.01 -8.46
CA ALA A 194 18.48 21.26 -8.00
C ALA A 194 16.95 21.21 -8.03
N GLU A 195 16.36 20.62 -9.07
CA GLU A 195 14.92 20.37 -9.11
C GLU A 195 14.50 19.35 -8.05
N GLN A 196 15.28 18.27 -7.85
CA GLN A 196 15.01 17.28 -6.82
C GLN A 196 15.12 17.84 -5.39
N THR A 197 16.10 18.70 -5.10
CA THR A 197 16.25 19.32 -3.77
C THR A 197 15.18 20.37 -3.49
N LEU A 198 14.82 21.19 -4.48
CA LEU A 198 13.72 22.15 -4.35
C LEU A 198 12.38 21.44 -4.15
N SER A 199 12.19 20.33 -4.88
CA SER A 199 11.02 19.47 -4.79
C SER A 199 10.94 18.70 -3.47
N ALA A 200 12.08 18.26 -2.93
CA ALA A 200 12.19 17.64 -1.62
C ALA A 200 11.89 18.63 -0.48
N LYS A 201 12.44 19.85 -0.53
CA LYS A 201 12.12 20.90 0.45
C LYS A 201 10.63 21.28 0.43
N LYS A 202 10.05 21.41 -0.76
CA LYS A 202 8.63 21.72 -0.91
C LYS A 202 7.73 20.56 -0.44
N MET A 203 8.20 19.32 -0.59
CA MET A 203 7.54 18.15 -0.03
C MET A 203 7.60 18.15 1.50
N GLU A 204 8.76 18.45 2.07
CA GLU A 204 8.96 18.51 3.51
C GLU A 204 8.10 19.60 4.15
N GLU A 205 7.99 20.76 3.49
CA GLU A 205 7.06 21.83 3.88
C GLU A 205 5.59 21.35 3.84
N LEU A 206 5.17 20.68 2.76
CA LEU A 206 3.82 20.14 2.63
C LEU A 206 3.51 19.05 3.68
N LEU A 207 4.49 18.19 4.00
CA LEU A 207 4.36 17.17 5.03
C LEU A 207 4.26 17.80 6.42
N GLY A 208 5.06 18.84 6.69
CA GLY A 208 4.99 19.62 7.93
C GLY A 208 3.61 20.25 8.15
N GLN A 209 3.11 20.99 7.15
CA GLN A 209 1.78 21.64 7.21
C GLN A 209 0.63 20.64 7.48
N LEU A 210 0.76 19.40 6.99
CA LEU A 210 -0.26 18.37 7.20
C LEU A 210 -0.15 17.71 8.57
N ASN A 211 1.06 17.39 9.03
CA ASN A 211 1.25 16.88 10.39
C ASN A 211 0.69 17.87 11.42
N ASP A 212 0.90 19.17 11.22
CA ASP A 212 0.34 20.22 12.06
C ASP A 212 -1.20 20.26 11.99
N ASN A 213 -1.77 20.11 10.79
CA ASN A 213 -3.22 20.09 10.61
C ASN A 213 -3.86 18.82 11.21
N GLU A 214 -3.23 17.65 11.07
CA GLU A 214 -3.70 16.40 11.67
C GLU A 214 -3.60 16.43 13.20
N ASN A 215 -2.51 16.96 13.75
CA ASN A 215 -2.36 17.17 15.19
C ASN A 215 -3.39 18.17 15.71
N HIS A 216 -3.68 19.23 14.96
CA HIS A 216 -4.73 20.19 15.29
C HIS A 216 -6.13 19.56 15.28
N VAL A 217 -6.46 18.78 14.25
CA VAL A 217 -7.73 18.03 14.19
C VAL A 217 -7.80 16.98 15.30
N ARG A 218 -6.71 16.27 15.57
CA ARG A 218 -6.62 15.28 16.64
C ARG A 218 -6.77 15.90 18.03
N ASN A 219 -6.17 17.05 18.28
CA ASN A 219 -6.34 17.80 19.53
C ASN A 219 -7.74 18.38 19.68
N LYS A 220 -8.40 18.75 18.57
CA LYS A 220 -9.81 19.18 18.60
C LYS A 220 -10.78 18.02 18.83
N MET A 221 -10.48 16.82 18.32
CA MET A 221 -11.27 15.61 18.58
C MET A 221 -11.00 15.01 19.96
N SER A 222 -9.80 15.20 20.50
CA SER A 222 -9.43 14.87 21.88
C SER A 222 -9.79 16.04 22.81
N GLY A 223 -11.08 16.30 23.03
CA GLY A 223 -11.53 17.34 23.95
C GLY A 223 -10.92 17.23 25.36
N PRO A 224 -10.87 18.33 26.15
CA PRO A 224 -10.25 18.33 27.49
C PRO A 224 -11.10 17.49 28.45
N GLY A 225 -10.75 16.21 28.60
CA GLY A 225 -11.55 15.31 29.41
C GLY A 225 -10.98 13.91 29.54
N GLN A 226 -9.73 13.79 30.00
CA GLN A 226 -9.22 12.62 30.74
C GLN A 226 -7.78 12.84 31.24
N GLN A 227 -7.58 13.89 32.04
CA GLN A 227 -6.45 13.95 32.97
C GLN A 227 -7.00 14.38 34.32
N GLY A 228 -7.18 13.42 35.24
CA GLY A 228 -7.61 13.72 36.61
C GLY A 228 -8.66 12.80 37.19
N ARG A 229 -8.39 11.49 37.28
CA ARG A 229 -8.85 10.70 38.43
C ARG A 229 -7.61 10.14 39.12
N LYS A 230 -7.04 10.96 40.00
CA LYS A 230 -6.22 10.46 41.10
C LYS A 230 -7.13 9.50 41.87
N THR A 231 -6.82 8.21 41.87
CA THR A 231 -7.38 7.27 42.84
C THR A 231 -6.80 7.65 44.20
N ALA A 232 -7.49 8.55 44.89
CA ALA A 232 -7.37 8.69 46.32
C ALA A 232 -8.20 7.56 46.93
N SER A 233 -7.53 6.49 47.33
CA SER A 233 -8.09 5.48 48.21
C SER A 233 -6.96 4.92 49.06
N ASP A 234 -6.43 5.79 49.93
CA ASP A 234 -5.89 5.38 51.22
C ASP A 234 -6.54 6.26 52.29
N GLU A 235 -6.90 5.61 53.39
CA GLU A 235 -7.27 6.16 54.70
C GLU A 235 -8.69 6.78 54.88
N LYS A 236 -9.62 6.00 55.48
CA LYS A 236 -9.90 6.10 56.93
C LYS A 236 -11.03 5.19 57.43
N ASP A 237 -10.75 4.60 58.61
CA ASP A 237 -11.65 4.33 59.74
C ASP A 237 -12.80 3.30 59.61
N TYR A 238 -12.54 2.04 59.98
CA TYR A 238 -13.06 1.30 61.16
C TYR A 238 -12.74 -0.21 61.08
#